data_AF-A0A7C3UTB9-F1
#
_entry.id   AF-A0A7C3UTB9-F1
#
_cell.length_a   1.000
_cell.length_b   1.000
_cell.length_c   1.000
_cell.angle_alpha   90.00
_cell.angle_beta   90.00
_cell.angle_gamma   90.00
#
_symmetry.space_group_name_H-M   'P 1'
#
loop_
_entity.id
_entity.type
_entity.pdbx_description
1 polymer ?
#
loop_
_entity_poly.entity_id
_entity_poly.type
_entity_poly.pdbx_seq_one_letter_code
_entity_poly.pdbx_strand_id
1 'polypeptide(L)'
;AKNNKMLLFDPTGTGASFFTPDNPYLVLTSLPSSGVWPTSLANFLLAQKIAKVAVVYCSNDFDQSQAETLKRILSGGGVTPVYFNAVDTNTKDYGVILKDIAATKPDAVIEFGYAPNDIAFLQGIKNGNYKFNMVFTVFPGQQYSIIDKAVGNAALEETYTYPTPPLYGFNKVNYGMGMDDFIKAFAAAQNIPASQVNFLDIAGYNAGLVIQKALETSASLKQEDLRAAVTSFSGNLDTLDGHFKIDADGAQVGETLPVAQFQTINGVQKPVIVYPPDLATGKAIYPAK
;
A
#
# COMPACT_ATOMS: atom_id res chain seq x y z
N ALA A 1 -14.19 19.18 0.49
CA ALA A 1 -14.95 18.79 1.69
C ALA A 1 -15.18 19.98 2.63
N LYS A 2 -14.15 20.41 3.40
CA LYS A 2 -14.21 21.47 4.43
C LYS A 2 -14.96 22.75 4.03
N ASN A 3 -14.52 23.45 2.99
CA ASN A 3 -15.10 24.76 2.59
C ASN A 3 -16.58 24.68 2.19
N ASN A 4 -17.01 23.53 1.65
CA ASN A 4 -18.38 23.33 1.18
C ASN A 4 -19.23 22.49 2.16
N LYS A 5 -18.68 22.13 3.33
CA LYS A 5 -19.34 21.27 4.32
C LYS A 5 -19.91 19.98 3.72
N MET A 6 -19.16 19.41 2.77
CA MET A 6 -19.56 18.24 2.00
C MET A 6 -18.71 17.05 2.43
N LEU A 7 -19.36 15.96 2.85
CA LEU A 7 -18.68 14.72 3.19
C LEU A 7 -18.00 14.16 1.94
N LEU A 8 -16.71 13.90 2.05
CA LEU A 8 -15.93 13.20 1.05
C LEU A 8 -15.70 11.78 1.55
N PHE A 9 -16.26 10.81 0.82
CA PHE A 9 -15.83 9.42 0.87
C PHE A 9 -14.61 9.31 -0.02
N ASP A 10 -13.45 9.25 0.59
CA ASP A 10 -12.17 9.17 -0.07
C ASP A 10 -11.75 7.70 -0.20
N PRO A 11 -11.62 7.16 -1.43
CA PRO A 11 -11.26 5.76 -1.59
C PRO A 11 -9.82 5.47 -1.17
N THR A 12 -8.86 6.29 -1.61
CA THR A 12 -7.43 5.93 -1.56
C THR A 12 -6.48 7.10 -1.27
N GLY A 13 -6.99 8.29 -0.95
CA GLY A 13 -6.20 9.46 -0.53
C GLY A 13 -5.68 9.32 0.91
N THR A 14 -4.70 8.44 1.11
CA THR A 14 -4.26 7.99 2.44
C THR A 14 -3.26 8.92 3.13
N GLY A 15 -2.85 10.02 2.49
CA GLY A 15 -1.84 10.96 3.03
C GLY A 15 -2.16 11.41 4.45
N ALA A 16 -1.20 11.27 5.37
CA ALA A 16 -1.43 11.52 6.80
C ALA A 16 -1.86 12.97 7.13
N SER A 17 -1.46 13.94 6.32
CA SER A 17 -1.86 15.36 6.44
C SER A 17 -3.33 15.62 6.06
N PHE A 18 -3.97 14.66 5.38
CA PHE A 18 -5.31 14.85 4.84
C PHE A 18 -6.38 14.80 5.94
N PHE A 19 -6.21 13.91 6.93
CA PHE A 19 -7.15 13.69 8.02
C PHE A 19 -6.73 14.51 9.24
N THR A 20 -7.58 15.46 9.63
CA THR A 20 -7.28 16.44 10.67
C THR A 20 -8.50 16.69 11.55
N PRO A 21 -8.31 17.01 12.85
CA PRO A 21 -9.42 17.26 13.77
C PRO A 21 -10.34 18.41 13.37
N ASP A 22 -9.87 19.33 12.52
CA ASP A 22 -10.62 20.51 12.10
C ASP A 22 -11.42 20.31 10.80
N ASN A 23 -11.42 19.09 10.25
CA ASN A 23 -12.16 18.73 9.04
C ASN A 23 -13.00 17.44 9.25
N PRO A 24 -14.22 17.53 9.81
CA PRO A 24 -15.06 16.37 10.09
C PRO A 24 -15.70 15.75 8.84
N TYR A 25 -15.40 16.26 7.65
CA TYR A 25 -16.05 15.90 6.39
C TYR A 25 -15.24 14.91 5.56
N LEU A 26 -14.38 14.11 6.19
CA LEU A 26 -13.59 13.08 5.53
C LEU A 26 -13.94 11.70 6.10
N VAL A 27 -13.96 10.71 5.20
CA VAL A 27 -14.01 9.29 5.51
C VAL A 27 -13.12 8.58 4.50
N LEU A 28 -12.00 8.03 4.96
CA LEU A 28 -11.18 7.11 4.18
C LEU A 28 -11.85 5.75 4.17
N THR A 29 -12.14 5.20 2.98
CA THR A 29 -12.95 3.98 2.89
C THR A 29 -12.13 2.70 2.78
N SER A 30 -10.94 2.75 2.19
CA SER A 30 -10.13 1.56 1.91
C SER A 30 -8.89 1.45 2.80
N LEU A 31 -7.69 1.52 2.22
CA LEU A 31 -6.45 1.28 2.95
C LEU A 31 -6.26 2.30 4.07
N PRO A 32 -5.52 1.94 5.13
CA PRO A 32 -5.27 2.84 6.25
C PRO A 32 -4.45 4.06 5.82
N SER A 33 -4.34 5.07 6.68
CA SER A 33 -3.47 6.21 6.39
C SER A 33 -2.03 5.75 6.10
N SER A 34 -1.38 6.37 5.11
CA SER A 34 -0.03 6.02 4.65
C SER A 34 1.01 6.12 5.76
N GLY A 35 0.77 6.94 6.78
CA GLY A 35 1.64 7.07 7.94
C GLY A 35 1.82 5.79 8.76
N VAL A 36 0.92 4.79 8.64
CA VAL A 36 1.04 3.52 9.38
C VAL A 36 1.61 2.36 8.57
N TRP A 37 1.56 2.43 7.23
CA TRP A 37 1.99 1.33 6.34
C TRP A 37 3.44 0.88 6.60
N PRO A 38 4.42 1.80 6.78
CA PRO A 38 5.81 1.40 6.97
C PRO A 38 6.11 0.75 8.30
N THR A 39 5.15 0.65 9.23
CA THR A 39 5.36 -0.01 10.51
C THR A 39 5.75 -1.47 10.32
N SER A 40 5.06 -2.20 9.43
CA SER A 40 5.36 -3.61 9.17
C SER A 40 6.73 -3.77 8.49
N LEU A 41 7.06 -2.90 7.53
CA LEU A 41 8.37 -2.89 6.86
C LEU A 41 9.51 -2.55 7.82
N ALA A 42 9.37 -1.51 8.63
CA ALA A 42 10.38 -1.12 9.60
C ALA A 42 10.65 -2.25 10.60
N ASN A 43 9.59 -2.86 11.15
CA ASN A 43 9.73 -3.97 12.09
C ASN A 43 10.30 -5.22 11.42
N PHE A 44 9.97 -5.49 10.15
CA PHE A 44 10.61 -6.55 9.37
C PHE A 44 12.12 -6.32 9.24
N LEU A 45 12.54 -5.13 8.81
CA LEU A 45 13.97 -4.79 8.65
C LEU A 45 14.74 -4.94 9.97
N LEU A 46 14.17 -4.46 11.08
CA LEU A 46 14.76 -4.60 12.42
C LEU A 46 14.83 -6.08 12.86
N ALA A 47 13.77 -6.86 12.63
CA ALA A 47 13.73 -8.28 12.97
C ALA A 47 14.75 -9.10 12.15
N GLN A 48 14.98 -8.73 10.88
CA GLN A 48 16.01 -9.32 10.02
C GLN A 48 17.42 -8.78 10.30
N LYS A 49 17.58 -7.85 11.25
CA LYS A 49 18.85 -7.19 11.59
C LYS A 49 19.51 -6.50 10.38
N ILE A 50 18.70 -5.95 9.48
CA ILE A 50 19.17 -5.16 8.34
C ILE A 50 19.58 -3.79 8.85
N ALA A 51 20.87 -3.44 8.71
CA ALA A 51 21.45 -2.25 9.32
C ALA A 51 21.72 -1.12 8.32
N LYS A 52 22.01 -1.42 7.06
CA LYS A 52 22.27 -0.39 6.03
C LYS A 52 21.07 -0.25 5.11
N VAL A 53 20.19 0.68 5.44
CA VAL A 53 18.97 0.92 4.68
C VAL A 53 19.14 2.17 3.81
N ALA A 54 18.92 2.05 2.51
CA ALA A 54 18.80 3.19 1.60
C ALA A 54 17.32 3.44 1.29
N VAL A 55 16.89 4.70 1.40
CA VAL A 55 15.51 5.11 1.13
C VAL A 55 15.52 6.24 0.11
N VAL A 56 14.78 6.06 -0.97
CA VAL A 56 14.40 7.12 -1.91
C VAL A 56 12.89 7.24 -1.91
N TYR A 57 12.36 8.46 -1.95
CA TYR A 57 10.91 8.67 -1.92
C TYR A 57 10.49 9.87 -2.75
N CYS A 58 9.27 9.87 -3.28
CA CYS A 58 8.76 11.04 -3.98
C CYS A 58 8.40 12.17 -2.99
N SER A 59 8.66 13.41 -3.38
CA SER A 59 8.36 14.61 -2.57
C SER A 59 6.87 14.98 -2.64
N ASN A 60 6.02 14.13 -2.08
CA ASN A 60 4.59 14.36 -1.89
C ASN A 60 4.13 13.80 -0.54
N ASP A 61 2.96 14.22 -0.07
CA ASP A 61 2.44 13.87 1.26
C ASP A 61 2.32 12.35 1.49
N PHE A 62 1.93 11.59 0.46
CA PHE A 62 1.75 10.14 0.54
C PHE A 62 3.08 9.43 0.77
N ASP A 63 4.06 9.64 -0.12
CA ASP A 63 5.35 8.94 -0.07
C ASP A 63 6.26 9.45 1.04
N GLN A 64 6.24 10.77 1.30
CA GLN A 64 7.03 11.37 2.37
C GLN A 64 6.57 10.89 3.75
N SER A 65 5.25 10.79 3.99
CA SER A 65 4.75 10.26 5.27
C SER A 65 5.21 8.83 5.54
N GLN A 66 5.33 8.01 4.48
CA GLN A 66 5.85 6.67 4.58
C GLN A 66 7.35 6.66 4.90
N ALA A 67 8.14 7.43 4.15
CA ALA A 67 9.58 7.55 4.35
C ALA A 67 9.94 8.02 5.77
N GLU A 68 9.23 9.03 6.29
CA GLU A 68 9.47 9.56 7.63
C GLU A 68 9.03 8.58 8.74
N THR A 69 7.91 7.87 8.57
CA THR A 69 7.55 6.79 9.53
C THR A 69 8.59 5.68 9.53
N LEU A 70 9.05 5.23 8.36
CA LEU A 70 10.11 4.22 8.26
C LEU A 70 11.38 4.69 9.00
N LYS A 71 11.86 5.89 8.69
CA LYS A 71 13.07 6.48 9.30
C LYS A 71 12.94 6.59 10.81
N ARG A 72 11.80 7.06 11.31
CA ARG A 72 11.53 7.21 12.75
C ARG A 72 11.60 5.87 13.49
N ILE A 73 10.94 4.82 12.96
CA ILE A 73 10.92 3.50 13.60
C ILE A 73 12.31 2.86 13.55
N LEU A 74 12.99 2.92 12.39
CA LEU A 74 14.36 2.42 12.25
C LEU A 74 15.31 3.11 13.24
N SER A 75 15.24 4.43 13.35
CA SER A 75 16.09 5.20 14.28
C SER A 75 15.83 4.83 15.74
N GLY A 76 14.57 4.59 16.10
CA GLY A 76 14.21 4.06 17.42
C GLY A 76 14.75 2.65 17.69
N GLY A 77 14.96 1.85 16.64
CA GLY A 77 15.64 0.56 16.69
C GLY A 77 17.17 0.62 16.52
N GLY A 78 17.77 1.81 16.49
CA GLY A 78 19.22 1.99 16.33
C GLY A 78 19.76 1.91 14.89
N VAL A 79 18.88 1.94 13.88
CA VAL A 79 19.23 1.93 12.47
C VAL A 79 18.99 3.31 11.86
N THR A 80 20.05 3.97 11.39
CA THR A 80 19.93 5.22 10.62
C THR A 80 20.12 4.92 9.13
N PRO A 81 19.22 5.37 8.23
CA PRO A 81 19.39 5.16 6.81
C PRO A 81 20.74 5.71 6.29
N VAL A 82 21.42 4.94 5.45
CA VAL A 82 22.70 5.33 4.81
C VAL A 82 22.48 6.23 3.60
N TYR A 83 21.26 6.29 3.10
CA TYR A 83 20.78 7.18 2.04
C TYR A 83 19.30 7.50 2.35
N PHE A 84 18.91 8.77 2.28
CA PHE A 84 17.54 9.21 2.57
C PHE A 84 17.24 10.50 1.80
N ASN A 85 16.85 10.36 0.52
CA ASN A 85 16.65 11.50 -0.36
C ASN A 85 15.27 11.48 -1.01
N ALA A 86 14.66 12.67 -1.10
CA ALA A 86 13.48 12.88 -1.89
C ALA A 86 13.82 13.05 -3.37
N VAL A 87 12.90 12.67 -4.25
CA VAL A 87 12.91 12.97 -5.69
C VAL A 87 11.59 13.61 -6.11
N ASP A 88 11.56 14.34 -7.22
CA ASP A 88 10.30 14.86 -7.73
C ASP A 88 9.32 13.73 -8.04
N THR A 89 8.03 13.92 -7.75
CA THR A 89 6.99 12.91 -8.01
C THR A 89 6.92 12.52 -9.50
N ASN A 90 7.33 13.42 -10.39
CA ASN A 90 7.37 13.16 -11.83
C ASN A 90 8.67 12.49 -12.32
N THR A 91 9.62 12.13 -11.44
CA THR A 91 10.91 11.52 -11.79
C THR A 91 10.72 10.29 -12.65
N LYS A 92 11.44 10.23 -13.79
CA LYS A 92 11.40 9.12 -14.76
C LYS A 92 12.74 8.43 -14.96
N ASP A 93 13.82 8.97 -14.42
CA ASP A 93 15.16 8.42 -14.54
C ASP A 93 15.82 8.36 -13.16
N TYR A 94 16.18 7.14 -12.76
CA TYR A 94 16.82 6.85 -11.47
C TYR A 94 18.30 6.52 -11.61
N GLY A 95 18.92 6.65 -12.79
CA GLY A 95 20.28 6.17 -13.05
C GLY A 95 21.34 6.75 -12.11
N VAL A 96 21.33 8.07 -11.90
CA VAL A 96 22.23 8.75 -10.96
C VAL A 96 21.89 8.40 -9.50
N ILE A 97 20.59 8.41 -9.17
CA ILE A 97 20.10 8.07 -7.83
C ILE A 97 20.54 6.66 -7.42
N LEU A 98 20.37 5.67 -8.30
CA LEU A 98 20.77 4.28 -8.09
C LEU A 98 22.30 4.12 -7.96
N LYS A 99 23.07 4.90 -8.71
CA LYS A 99 24.53 4.92 -8.59
C LYS A 99 24.95 5.42 -7.20
N ASP A 100 24.32 6.50 -6.73
CA ASP A 100 24.60 7.08 -5.42
C ASP A 100 24.17 6.13 -4.30
N ILE A 101 23.00 5.49 -4.42
CA ILE A 101 22.55 4.42 -3.52
C ILE A 101 23.54 3.26 -3.50
N ALA A 102 24.00 2.77 -4.65
CA ALA A 102 24.96 1.67 -4.72
C ALA A 102 26.30 2.01 -4.05
N ALA A 103 26.74 3.28 -4.13
CA ALA A 103 27.96 3.74 -3.48
C ALA A 103 27.90 3.66 -1.94
N THR A 104 26.71 3.72 -1.34
CA THR A 104 26.53 3.56 0.12
C THR A 104 26.54 2.09 0.58
N LYS A 105 26.59 1.13 -0.35
CA LYS A 105 26.58 -0.33 -0.08
C LYS A 105 25.45 -0.76 0.87
N PRO A 106 24.17 -0.48 0.52
CA PRO A 106 23.04 -0.83 1.36
C PRO A 106 22.77 -2.33 1.38
N ASP A 107 22.22 -2.79 2.49
CA ASP A 107 21.67 -4.12 2.70
C ASP A 107 20.20 -4.20 2.21
N ALA A 108 19.49 -3.06 2.19
CA ALA A 108 18.16 -2.95 1.60
C ALA A 108 17.97 -1.59 0.94
N VAL A 109 17.28 -1.58 -0.20
CA VAL A 109 16.86 -0.37 -0.91
C VAL A 109 15.34 -0.30 -0.93
N ILE A 110 14.80 0.80 -0.44
CA ILE A 110 13.37 1.08 -0.40
C ILE A 110 13.08 2.28 -1.27
N GLU A 111 12.13 2.12 -2.18
CA GLU A 111 11.56 3.20 -2.97
C GLU A 111 10.09 3.37 -2.59
N PHE A 112 9.73 4.61 -2.24
CA PHE A 112 8.34 5.03 -2.03
C PHE A 112 7.94 5.98 -3.16
N GLY A 113 7.10 5.49 -4.07
CA GLY A 113 6.57 6.26 -5.17
C GLY A 113 5.23 5.71 -5.67
N TYR A 114 4.72 6.35 -6.72
CA TYR A 114 3.57 5.85 -7.46
C TYR A 114 3.98 4.81 -8.51
N ALA A 115 3.03 4.08 -9.08
CA ALA A 115 3.32 3.08 -10.13
C ALA A 115 4.31 3.53 -11.22
N PRO A 116 4.25 4.77 -11.78
CA PRO A 116 5.25 5.22 -12.76
C PRO A 116 6.68 5.36 -12.19
N ASN A 117 6.80 5.65 -10.90
CA ASN A 117 8.07 5.74 -10.18
C ASN A 117 8.67 4.35 -9.97
N ASP A 118 7.90 3.41 -9.41
CA ASP A 118 8.29 2.01 -9.24
C ASP A 118 8.75 1.38 -10.57
N ILE A 119 8.01 1.63 -11.66
CA ILE A 119 8.38 1.15 -13.00
C ILE A 119 9.73 1.71 -13.42
N ALA A 120 9.93 3.03 -13.33
CA ALA A 120 11.18 3.67 -13.73
C ALA A 120 12.36 3.24 -12.84
N PHE A 121 12.12 3.06 -11.55
CA PHE A 121 13.11 2.61 -10.58
C PHE A 121 13.56 1.17 -10.85
N LEU A 122 12.61 0.24 -11.01
CA LEU A 122 12.90 -1.18 -11.32
C LEU A 122 13.57 -1.33 -12.69
N GLN A 123 13.15 -0.55 -13.70
CA GLN A 123 13.84 -0.49 -14.99
C GLN A 123 15.27 0.06 -14.85
N GLY A 124 15.47 1.08 -14.01
CA GLY A 124 16.79 1.61 -13.69
C GLY A 124 17.70 0.56 -13.04
N ILE A 125 17.19 -0.23 -12.10
CA ILE A 125 17.93 -1.35 -11.47
C ILE A 125 18.38 -2.34 -12.54
N LYS A 126 17.45 -2.77 -13.40
CA LYS A 126 17.70 -3.71 -14.49
C LYS A 126 18.72 -3.17 -15.50
N ASN A 127 18.54 -1.95 -15.99
CA ASN A 127 19.39 -1.34 -17.01
C ASN A 127 20.80 -1.03 -16.48
N GLY A 128 20.91 -0.66 -15.20
CA GLY A 128 22.19 -0.45 -14.52
C GLY A 128 22.87 -1.73 -14.04
N ASN A 129 22.23 -2.90 -14.19
CA ASN A 129 22.68 -4.19 -13.68
C ASN A 129 23.03 -4.15 -12.18
N TYR A 130 22.23 -3.42 -11.39
CA TYR A 130 22.42 -3.33 -9.95
C TYR A 130 21.94 -4.61 -9.25
N LYS A 131 22.66 -5.00 -8.21
CA LYS A 131 22.35 -6.17 -7.37
C LYS A 131 22.25 -5.73 -5.92
N PHE A 132 21.01 -5.58 -5.44
CA PHE A 132 20.72 -5.24 -4.06
C PHE A 132 20.16 -6.47 -3.34
N ASN A 133 20.58 -6.69 -2.08
CA ASN A 133 20.14 -7.85 -1.30
C ASN A 133 18.63 -7.83 -1.00
N MET A 134 18.01 -6.65 -1.04
CA MET A 134 16.58 -6.44 -0.87
C MET A 134 16.18 -5.17 -1.61
N VAL A 135 15.09 -5.25 -2.39
CA VAL A 135 14.45 -4.12 -3.07
C VAL A 135 12.99 -4.11 -2.65
N PHE A 136 12.51 -2.96 -2.17
CA PHE A 136 11.11 -2.72 -1.84
C PHE A 136 10.53 -1.61 -2.71
N THR A 137 9.35 -1.86 -3.29
CA THR A 137 8.52 -0.87 -4.00
C THR A 137 7.05 -1.06 -3.62
N VAL A 138 6.17 -0.09 -3.87
CA VAL A 138 4.82 -0.03 -3.27
C VAL A 138 3.74 -0.61 -4.18
N PHE A 139 3.77 -0.26 -5.47
CA PHE A 139 2.71 -0.53 -6.44
C PHE A 139 2.70 -1.93 -7.04
N PRO A 140 3.77 -2.76 -7.02
CA PRO A 140 3.60 -4.18 -7.33
C PRO A 140 2.53 -4.86 -6.49
N GLY A 141 2.35 -4.44 -5.24
CA GLY A 141 1.35 -4.98 -4.34
C GLY A 141 -0.08 -4.51 -4.58
N GLN A 142 -0.26 -3.38 -5.28
CA GLN A 142 -1.56 -2.80 -5.61
C GLN A 142 -1.99 -3.07 -7.06
N GLN A 143 -1.02 -3.07 -7.99
CA GLN A 143 -1.23 -3.08 -9.43
C GLN A 143 -0.29 -4.07 -10.14
N TYR A 144 -0.12 -5.28 -9.58
CA TYR A 144 0.82 -6.29 -10.06
C TYR A 144 0.80 -6.48 -11.58
N SER A 145 -0.37 -6.67 -12.21
CA SER A 145 -0.45 -6.90 -13.66
C SER A 145 0.08 -5.74 -14.50
N ILE A 146 -0.11 -4.49 -14.05
CA ILE A 146 0.40 -3.29 -14.72
C ILE A 146 1.92 -3.22 -14.59
N ILE A 147 2.45 -3.44 -13.38
CA ILE A 147 3.89 -3.39 -13.13
C ILE A 147 4.60 -4.53 -13.85
N ASP A 148 4.13 -5.77 -13.72
CA ASP A 148 4.70 -6.96 -14.39
C ASP A 148 4.75 -6.77 -15.91
N LYS A 149 3.69 -6.22 -16.52
CA LYS A 149 3.68 -5.91 -17.95
C LYS A 149 4.75 -4.86 -18.35
N ALA A 150 5.05 -3.91 -17.47
CA ALA A 150 5.97 -2.81 -17.74
C ALA A 150 7.45 -3.16 -17.51
N VAL A 151 7.76 -4.00 -16.52
CA VAL A 151 9.15 -4.32 -16.12
C VAL A 151 9.56 -5.77 -16.42
N GLY A 152 8.57 -6.65 -16.56
CA GLY A 152 8.71 -8.10 -16.73
C GLY A 152 8.92 -8.84 -15.41
N ASN A 153 8.41 -10.07 -15.34
CA ASN A 153 8.40 -10.91 -14.15
C ASN A 153 9.76 -11.04 -13.42
N ALA A 154 10.84 -11.16 -14.20
CA ALA A 154 12.20 -11.26 -13.67
C ALA A 154 12.67 -10.02 -12.89
N ALA A 155 12.12 -8.83 -13.19
CA ALA A 155 12.46 -7.61 -12.46
C ALA A 155 11.70 -7.51 -11.11
N LEU A 156 10.65 -8.31 -10.92
CA LEU A 156 9.89 -8.40 -9.67
C LEU A 156 10.33 -9.60 -8.81
N GLU A 157 11.10 -10.53 -9.35
CA GLU A 157 11.52 -11.73 -8.62
C GLU A 157 12.34 -11.36 -7.37
N GLU A 158 11.94 -11.90 -6.22
CA GLU A 158 12.54 -11.69 -4.91
C GLU A 158 12.48 -10.22 -4.41
N THR A 159 11.74 -9.34 -5.09
CA THR A 159 11.41 -7.98 -4.62
C THR A 159 10.26 -8.00 -3.59
N TYR A 160 10.16 -6.94 -2.80
CA TYR A 160 9.23 -6.82 -1.68
C TYR A 160 8.21 -5.70 -1.93
N THR A 161 7.02 -5.85 -1.35
CA THR A 161 5.92 -4.87 -1.43
C THR A 161 4.97 -5.00 -0.23
N TYR A 162 4.04 -4.06 -0.09
CA TYR A 162 2.81 -4.26 0.68
C TYR A 162 1.76 -4.94 -0.20
N PRO A 163 1.36 -6.19 0.03
CA PRO A 163 0.29 -6.80 -0.76
C PRO A 163 -1.05 -6.21 -0.30
N THR A 164 -1.89 -5.85 -1.25
CA THR A 164 -3.27 -5.41 -1.00
C THR A 164 -4.23 -6.38 -1.71
N PRO A 165 -5.54 -6.34 -1.43
CA PRO A 165 -6.51 -7.05 -2.24
C PRO A 165 -6.30 -6.81 -3.75
N PRO A 166 -6.36 -7.86 -4.62
CA PRO A 166 -6.67 -9.26 -4.32
C PRO A 166 -5.43 -10.12 -3.97
N LEU A 167 -4.23 -9.55 -3.94
CA LEU A 167 -2.98 -10.27 -3.59
C LEU A 167 -2.91 -10.66 -2.12
N TYR A 168 -3.69 -9.98 -1.28
CA TYR A 168 -3.94 -10.30 0.11
C TYR A 168 -5.46 -10.34 0.34
N GLY A 169 -5.96 -11.44 0.91
CA GLY A 169 -7.38 -11.67 1.07
C GLY A 169 -7.81 -11.65 2.54
N PHE A 170 -9.06 -11.21 2.77
CA PHE A 170 -9.70 -11.23 4.07
C PHE A 170 -10.75 -12.34 4.13
N ASN A 171 -10.67 -13.18 5.16
CA ASN A 171 -11.44 -14.43 5.24
C ASN A 171 -12.86 -14.24 5.79
N LYS A 172 -13.21 -13.05 6.28
CA LYS A 172 -14.52 -12.75 6.86
C LYS A 172 -15.07 -11.50 6.18
N VAL A 173 -16.14 -11.68 5.43
CA VAL A 173 -16.90 -10.59 4.82
C VAL A 173 -18.31 -10.66 5.37
N ASN A 174 -18.78 -9.58 6.01
CA ASN A 174 -20.12 -9.48 6.56
C ASN A 174 -21.01 -8.49 5.77
N TYR A 175 -20.44 -7.76 4.80
CA TYR A 175 -21.16 -6.81 3.98
C TYR A 175 -20.54 -6.70 2.57
N GLY A 176 -21.37 -6.82 1.54
CA GLY A 176 -20.94 -6.86 0.14
C GLY A 176 -20.54 -8.25 -0.34
N MET A 177 -20.01 -8.31 -1.57
CA MET A 177 -19.48 -9.53 -2.19
C MET A 177 -18.15 -9.93 -1.54
N GLY A 178 -17.88 -11.24 -1.48
CA GLY A 178 -16.54 -11.75 -1.24
C GLY A 178 -15.61 -11.51 -2.44
N MET A 179 -14.31 -11.68 -2.23
CA MET A 179 -13.26 -11.39 -3.23
C MET A 179 -13.50 -12.11 -4.56
N ASP A 180 -13.72 -13.43 -4.54
CA ASP A 180 -13.86 -14.24 -5.76
C ASP A 180 -15.10 -13.84 -6.57
N ASP A 181 -16.22 -13.59 -5.89
CA ASP A 181 -17.46 -13.14 -6.53
C ASP A 181 -17.31 -11.74 -7.11
N PHE A 182 -16.63 -10.82 -6.40
CA PHE A 182 -16.32 -9.49 -6.90
C PHE A 182 -15.44 -9.56 -8.15
N ILE A 183 -14.31 -10.29 -8.11
CA ILE A 183 -13.40 -10.42 -9.25
C ILE A 183 -14.15 -10.94 -10.47
N LYS A 184 -14.96 -11.99 -10.29
CA LYS A 184 -15.77 -12.58 -11.36
C LYS A 184 -16.78 -11.58 -11.93
N ALA A 185 -17.52 -10.88 -11.07
CA ALA A 185 -18.55 -9.93 -11.49
C ALA A 185 -17.93 -8.70 -12.18
N PHE A 186 -16.87 -8.13 -11.62
CA PHE A 186 -16.19 -6.96 -12.16
C PHE A 186 -15.52 -7.26 -13.50
N ALA A 187 -14.79 -8.38 -13.59
CA ALA A 187 -14.16 -8.82 -14.83
C ALA A 187 -15.18 -9.00 -15.97
N ALA A 188 -16.33 -9.63 -15.68
CA ALA A 188 -17.41 -9.78 -16.64
C ALA A 188 -18.03 -8.44 -17.04
N ALA A 189 -18.28 -7.53 -16.09
CA ALA A 189 -18.87 -6.22 -16.33
C ALA A 189 -17.95 -5.30 -17.16
N GLN A 190 -16.64 -5.37 -16.94
CA GLN A 190 -15.64 -4.56 -17.66
C GLN A 190 -15.12 -5.25 -18.93
N ASN A 191 -15.51 -6.50 -19.19
CA ASN A 191 -14.99 -7.31 -20.28
C ASN A 191 -13.44 -7.41 -20.25
N ILE A 192 -12.88 -7.66 -19.08
CA ILE A 192 -11.43 -7.84 -18.85
C ILE A 192 -11.14 -9.23 -18.27
N PRO A 193 -9.92 -9.76 -18.42
CA PRO A 193 -9.48 -10.94 -17.68
C PRO A 193 -9.52 -10.70 -16.16
N ALA A 194 -9.89 -11.73 -15.39
CA ALA A 194 -9.87 -11.68 -13.92
C ALA A 194 -8.50 -11.30 -13.34
N SER A 195 -7.40 -11.65 -14.03
CA SER A 195 -6.03 -11.29 -13.65
C SER A 195 -5.70 -9.80 -13.76
N GLN A 196 -6.57 -9.00 -14.39
CA GLN A 196 -6.40 -7.54 -14.49
C GLN A 196 -7.15 -6.76 -13.40
N VAL A 197 -8.02 -7.43 -12.64
CA VAL A 197 -8.66 -6.83 -11.46
C VAL A 197 -7.58 -6.53 -10.43
N ASN A 198 -7.52 -5.29 -9.97
CA ASN A 198 -6.50 -4.81 -9.07
C ASN A 198 -7.11 -4.07 -7.88
N PHE A 199 -6.24 -3.59 -6.99
CA PHE A 199 -6.67 -2.94 -5.76
C PHE A 199 -7.56 -1.72 -5.99
N LEU A 200 -7.34 -0.92 -7.05
CA LEU A 200 -8.14 0.28 -7.27
C LEU A 200 -9.61 -0.05 -7.64
N ASP A 201 -9.83 -1.18 -8.31
CA ASP A 201 -11.17 -1.67 -8.61
C ASP A 201 -11.91 -2.07 -7.33
N ILE A 202 -11.18 -2.76 -6.43
CA ILE A 202 -11.69 -3.20 -5.12
C ILE A 202 -11.96 -1.98 -4.23
N ALA A 203 -11.07 -1.00 -4.20
CA ALA A 203 -11.23 0.21 -3.42
C ALA A 203 -12.45 1.02 -3.86
N GLY A 204 -12.68 1.12 -5.18
CA GLY A 204 -13.89 1.76 -5.72
C GLY A 204 -15.17 1.05 -5.31
N TYR A 205 -15.18 -0.29 -5.35
CA TYR A 205 -16.31 -1.08 -4.87
C TYR A 205 -16.53 -0.93 -3.37
N ASN A 206 -15.46 -0.99 -2.57
CA ASN A 206 -15.51 -0.83 -1.12
C ASN A 206 -16.03 0.56 -0.72
N ALA A 207 -15.61 1.63 -1.41
CA ALA A 207 -16.18 2.97 -1.22
C ALA A 207 -17.71 2.98 -1.47
N GLY A 208 -18.17 2.27 -2.52
CA GLY A 208 -19.59 2.08 -2.78
C GLY A 208 -20.33 1.37 -1.65
N LEU A 209 -19.74 0.32 -1.06
CA LEU A 209 -20.29 -0.38 0.10
C LEU A 209 -20.42 0.54 1.31
N VAL A 210 -19.39 1.33 1.63
CA VAL A 210 -19.43 2.25 2.77
C VAL A 210 -20.49 3.35 2.56
N ILE A 211 -20.61 3.88 1.33
CA ILE A 211 -21.66 4.84 0.98
C ILE A 211 -23.06 4.21 1.12
N GLN A 212 -23.25 2.99 0.61
CA GLN A 212 -24.53 2.29 0.73
C GLN A 212 -24.91 2.11 2.21
N LYS A 213 -23.96 1.66 3.04
CA LYS A 213 -24.21 1.46 4.47
C LYS A 213 -24.54 2.76 5.19
N ALA A 214 -23.89 3.86 4.82
CA ALA A 214 -24.20 5.19 5.33
C ALA A 214 -25.62 5.62 4.98
N LEU A 215 -26.06 5.39 3.73
CA LEU A 215 -27.42 5.71 3.29
C LEU A 215 -28.48 4.85 3.97
N GLU A 216 -28.22 3.57 4.21
CA GLU A 216 -29.11 2.66 4.94
C GLU A 216 -29.30 3.07 6.41
N THR A 217 -28.27 3.67 7.01
CA THR A 217 -28.20 3.94 8.45
C THR A 217 -28.55 5.39 8.81
N SER A 218 -28.34 6.32 7.89
CA SER A 218 -28.50 7.76 8.13
C SER A 218 -29.97 8.16 8.25
N ALA A 219 -30.26 9.09 9.16
CA ALA A 219 -31.59 9.68 9.31
C ALA A 219 -31.96 10.65 8.17
N SER A 220 -30.96 11.20 7.45
CA SER A 220 -31.16 12.10 6.32
C SER A 220 -29.95 12.17 5.38
N LEU A 221 -30.03 12.97 4.33
CA LEU A 221 -28.90 13.24 3.41
C LEU A 221 -28.04 14.44 3.84
N LYS A 222 -28.27 14.99 5.04
CA LYS A 222 -27.34 15.98 5.62
C LYS A 222 -25.98 15.33 5.82
N GLN A 223 -24.94 16.09 5.52
CA GLN A 223 -23.56 15.60 5.49
C GLN A 223 -23.07 15.18 6.89
N GLU A 224 -23.53 15.87 7.93
CA GLU A 224 -23.31 15.52 9.34
C GLU A 224 -24.01 14.21 9.74
N ASP A 225 -25.24 13.99 9.27
CA ASP A 225 -25.99 12.75 9.53
C ASP A 225 -25.31 11.57 8.82
N LEU A 226 -24.83 11.76 7.59
CA LEU A 226 -24.05 10.74 6.87
C LEU A 226 -22.72 10.42 7.58
N ARG A 227 -21.99 11.43 8.06
CA ARG A 227 -20.74 11.20 8.84
C ARG A 227 -21.03 10.46 10.14
N ALA A 228 -22.10 10.82 10.84
CA ALA A 228 -22.55 10.15 12.06
C ALA A 228 -22.99 8.71 11.80
N ALA A 229 -23.68 8.45 10.69
CA ALA A 229 -24.02 7.11 10.24
C ALA A 229 -22.76 6.25 10.04
N VAL A 230 -21.73 6.77 9.36
CA VAL A 230 -20.45 6.06 9.21
C VAL A 230 -19.80 5.76 10.56
N THR A 231 -19.76 6.72 11.48
CA THR A 231 -19.25 6.49 12.85
C THR A 231 -20.00 5.36 13.55
N SER A 232 -21.32 5.27 13.36
CA SER A 232 -22.17 4.31 14.08
C SER A 232 -21.89 2.85 13.72
N PHE A 233 -21.39 2.57 12.50
CA PHE A 233 -21.02 1.22 12.07
C PHE A 233 -19.50 1.00 11.95
N SER A 234 -18.68 2.03 12.19
CA SER A 234 -17.21 1.91 12.24
C SER A 234 -16.79 0.78 13.18
N GLY A 235 -15.95 -0.14 12.71
CA GLY A 235 -15.49 -1.31 13.46
C GLY A 235 -16.49 -2.48 13.51
N ASN A 236 -17.60 -2.42 12.78
CA ASN A 236 -18.57 -3.52 12.67
C ASN A 236 -18.74 -4.00 11.22
N LEU A 237 -17.97 -3.46 10.29
CA LEU A 237 -18.05 -3.75 8.87
C LEU A 237 -16.77 -4.47 8.43
N ASP A 238 -16.92 -5.69 7.95
CA ASP A 238 -15.83 -6.44 7.31
C ASP A 238 -16.21 -6.64 5.84
N THR A 239 -15.44 -6.04 4.94
CA THR A 239 -15.67 -6.12 3.49
C THR A 239 -14.59 -6.96 2.81
N LEU A 240 -14.66 -7.11 1.49
CA LEU A 240 -13.59 -7.72 0.71
C LEU A 240 -12.23 -6.99 0.83
N ASP A 241 -12.26 -5.74 1.28
CA ASP A 241 -11.09 -4.88 1.45
C ASP A 241 -10.51 -4.94 2.87
N GLY A 242 -11.22 -5.62 3.78
CA GLY A 242 -10.80 -5.84 5.16
C GLY A 242 -11.71 -5.20 6.20
N HIS A 243 -11.17 -5.00 7.40
CA HIS A 243 -11.92 -4.50 8.55
C HIS A 243 -12.05 -2.98 8.48
N PHE A 244 -13.25 -2.48 8.19
CA PHE A 244 -13.49 -1.05 8.10
C PHE A 244 -13.69 -0.42 9.48
N LYS A 245 -12.70 0.36 9.91
CA LYS A 245 -12.75 1.19 11.11
C LYS A 245 -12.09 2.52 10.83
N ILE A 246 -12.79 3.60 11.15
CA ILE A 246 -12.25 4.96 11.10
C ILE A 246 -12.06 5.54 12.50
N ASP A 247 -11.09 6.43 12.63
CA ASP A 247 -10.91 7.26 13.81
C ASP A 247 -11.83 8.50 13.81
N ALA A 248 -11.60 9.41 14.77
CA ALA A 248 -12.38 10.63 14.91
C ALA A 248 -12.24 11.57 13.69
N ASP A 249 -11.05 11.59 13.08
CA ASP A 249 -10.70 12.46 11.95
C ASP A 249 -11.15 11.85 10.60
N GLY A 250 -11.64 10.61 10.64
CA GLY A 250 -12.14 9.88 9.48
C GLY A 250 -11.08 9.07 8.75
N ALA A 251 -9.87 8.97 9.30
CA ALA A 251 -8.83 8.12 8.75
C ALA A 251 -9.16 6.64 9.02
N GLN A 252 -8.93 5.78 8.04
CA GLN A 252 -9.06 4.34 8.20
C GLN A 252 -7.87 3.82 9.03
N VAL A 253 -8.18 3.03 10.06
CA VAL A 253 -7.25 2.49 11.05
C VAL A 253 -7.52 1.03 11.40
N GLY A 254 -8.45 0.36 10.71
CA GLY A 254 -8.87 -1.00 11.01
C GLY A 254 -7.90 -2.07 10.52
N GLU A 255 -6.90 -1.70 9.73
CA GLU A 255 -6.02 -2.64 9.06
C GLU A 255 -4.55 -2.22 9.12
N THR A 256 -3.68 -3.20 8.92
CA THR A 256 -2.24 -2.99 8.75
C THR A 256 -1.78 -3.85 7.59
N LEU A 257 -1.03 -3.26 6.65
CA LEU A 257 -0.50 -4.01 5.52
C LEU A 257 0.69 -4.87 5.94
N PRO A 258 0.71 -6.17 5.60
CA PRO A 258 1.87 -7.01 5.82
C PRO A 258 2.99 -6.67 4.82
N VAL A 259 4.17 -7.28 4.99
CA VAL A 259 5.23 -7.26 3.99
C VAL A 259 5.19 -8.58 3.24
N ALA A 260 5.17 -8.51 1.91
CA ALA A 260 5.32 -9.68 1.05
C ALA A 260 6.56 -9.59 0.18
N GLN A 261 7.09 -10.75 -0.20
CA GLN A 261 8.10 -10.91 -1.23
C GLN A 261 7.50 -11.67 -2.41
N PHE A 262 7.76 -11.22 -3.64
CA PHE A 262 7.42 -12.00 -4.82
C PHE A 262 8.38 -13.19 -4.96
N GLN A 263 7.85 -14.40 -4.89
CA GLN A 263 8.63 -15.63 -5.01
C GLN A 263 8.07 -16.52 -6.12
N THR A 264 8.96 -17.15 -6.88
CA THR A 264 8.59 -18.12 -7.90
C THR A 264 8.22 -19.45 -7.25
N ILE A 265 6.93 -19.79 -7.23
CA ILE A 265 6.40 -21.05 -6.68
C ILE A 265 5.77 -21.84 -7.83
N ASN A 266 6.32 -23.02 -8.12
CA ASN A 266 5.91 -23.88 -9.24
C ASN A 266 5.91 -23.15 -10.60
N GLY A 267 6.92 -22.31 -10.83
CA GLY A 267 7.07 -21.53 -12.07
C GLY A 267 6.14 -20.31 -12.17
N VAL A 268 5.39 -19.99 -11.12
CA VAL A 268 4.50 -18.82 -11.06
C VAL A 268 4.96 -17.89 -9.95
N GLN A 269 5.18 -16.62 -10.28
CA GLN A 269 5.48 -15.60 -9.28
C GLN A 269 4.24 -15.31 -8.43
N LYS A 270 4.41 -15.36 -7.10
CA LYS A 270 3.35 -15.14 -6.12
C LYS A 270 3.84 -14.24 -4.99
N PRO A 271 2.98 -13.38 -4.42
CA PRO A 271 3.29 -12.69 -3.17
C PRO A 271 3.30 -13.72 -2.03
N VAL A 272 4.43 -13.81 -1.33
CA VAL A 272 4.59 -14.59 -0.10
C VAL A 272 4.66 -13.60 1.05
N ILE A 273 3.73 -13.67 1.99
CA ILE A 273 3.75 -12.82 3.17
C ILE A 273 4.89 -13.29 4.07
N VAL A 274 5.82 -12.40 4.35
CA VAL A 274 7.03 -12.70 5.14
C VAL A 274 7.01 -12.04 6.52
N TYR A 275 6.11 -11.08 6.72
CA TYR A 275 5.94 -10.38 7.99
C TYR A 275 4.54 -9.75 8.08
N PRO A 276 3.89 -9.69 9.26
CA PRO A 276 4.34 -10.22 10.56
C PRO A 276 4.29 -11.76 10.64
N PRO A 277 4.96 -12.38 11.65
CA PRO A 277 5.06 -13.84 11.74
C PRO A 277 3.71 -14.58 11.83
N ASP A 278 2.69 -13.97 12.42
CA ASP A 278 1.33 -14.50 12.57
C ASP A 278 0.53 -14.47 11.26
N LEU A 279 0.92 -13.63 10.30
CA LEU A 279 0.34 -13.58 8.94
C LEU A 279 1.25 -14.23 7.88
N ALA A 280 2.45 -14.67 8.26
CA ALA A 280 3.44 -15.16 7.33
C ALA A 280 2.99 -16.45 6.62
N THR A 281 3.02 -16.43 5.28
CA THR A 281 2.76 -17.59 4.43
C THR A 281 4.04 -18.26 3.94
N GLY A 282 5.20 -17.67 4.24
CA GLY A 282 6.52 -18.22 3.96
C GLY A 282 7.64 -17.39 4.58
N LYS A 283 8.88 -17.71 4.23
CA LYS A 283 10.07 -16.98 4.67
C LYS A 283 10.61 -16.11 3.55
N ALA A 284 11.15 -14.95 3.90
CA ALA A 284 11.91 -14.11 2.99
C ALA A 284 13.16 -14.84 2.48
N ILE A 285 13.44 -14.69 1.19
CA ILE A 285 14.71 -15.04 0.56
C ILE A 285 15.61 -13.81 0.67
N TYR A 286 16.67 -13.92 1.48
CA TYR A 286 17.65 -12.86 1.70
C TYR A 286 19.07 -13.44 1.82
N PRO A 287 20.08 -12.90 1.11
CA PRO A 287 19.95 -11.87 0.08
C PRO A 287 19.15 -12.37 -1.14
N ALA A 288 18.44 -11.46 -1.81
CA ALA A 288 17.87 -11.72 -3.13
C ALA A 288 18.96 -11.96 -4.19
N LYS A 289 18.65 -12.69 -5.25
CA LYS A 289 19.57 -13.15 -6.31
C LYS A 289 19.81 -12.13 -7.43
#